data_AF-A0A527ZIH2-F1
#
_entry.id   AF-A0A527ZIH2-F1
#
_cell.length_a   1.000
_cell.length_b   1.000
_cell.length_c   1.000
_cell.angle_alpha   90.00
_cell.angle_beta   90.00
_cell.angle_gamma   90.00
#
_symmetry.space_group_name_H-M   'P 1'
#
loop_
_entity.id
_entity.type
_entity.pdbx_description
1 polymer ?
#
loop_
_entity_poly.entity_id
_entity_poly.type
_entity_poly.pdbx_seq_one_letter_code
_entity_poly.pdbx_strand_id
1 'polypeptide(L)'
;PLWCGSDELPVASGLRTDRRELLISSVVEALPEARESSPRDSVWPFWAAIATSIMLIWSIFSPWAIVWGSIPIAITLIGWFWPKGIAEDES
;
A
#
# COMPACT_ATOMS: atom_id res chain seq x y z
N PRO A 1 16.13 -15.18 36.03
CA PRO A 1 15.29 -15.24 34.82
C PRO A 1 16.02 -14.55 33.66
N LEU A 2 15.69 -14.83 32.39
CA LEU A 2 16.45 -14.28 31.24
C LEU A 2 16.46 -12.74 31.17
N TRP A 3 15.51 -12.08 31.84
CA TRP A 3 15.45 -10.62 32.00
C TRP A 3 16.37 -10.04 33.09
N CYS A 4 17.17 -10.87 33.78
CA CYS A 4 18.13 -10.43 34.80
C CYS A 4 19.57 -10.29 34.27
N GLY A 5 19.82 -10.54 32.98
CA GLY A 5 21.13 -10.35 32.38
C GLY A 5 21.38 -8.87 32.07
N SER A 6 22.47 -8.31 32.60
CA SER A 6 22.90 -6.92 32.45
C SER A 6 23.69 -6.65 31.17
N ASP A 7 23.48 -7.46 30.13
CA ASP A 7 24.09 -7.22 28.81
C ASP A 7 23.18 -6.33 27.97
N GLU A 8 23.78 -5.43 27.19
CA GLU A 8 23.04 -4.60 26.25
C GLU A 8 22.31 -5.48 25.23
N LEU A 9 20.98 -5.35 25.18
CA LEU A 9 20.16 -6.11 24.24
C LEU A 9 20.42 -5.60 22.81
N PRO A 10 20.57 -6.49 21.81
CA PRO A 10 20.72 -6.08 20.43
C PRO A 10 19.46 -5.32 19.95
N VAL A 11 19.67 -4.16 19.34
CA VAL A 11 18.61 -3.28 18.82
C VAL A 11 18.67 -3.15 17.30
N ALA A 12 17.50 -3.08 16.66
CA ALA A 12 17.40 -2.71 15.25
C ALA A 12 17.51 -1.18 15.10
N SER A 13 18.35 -0.71 14.18
CA SER A 13 18.54 0.70 13.87
C SER A 13 18.39 0.97 12.36
N GLY A 14 18.29 2.24 11.96
CA GLY A 14 18.21 2.61 10.53
C GLY A 14 16.83 2.47 9.89
N LEU A 15 15.74 2.43 10.68
CA LEU A 15 14.39 2.55 10.15
C LEU A 15 14.15 3.98 9.64
N ARG A 16 13.56 4.11 8.44
CA ARG A 16 13.24 5.42 7.88
C ARG A 16 12.20 6.13 8.73
N THR A 17 12.43 7.43 8.97
CA THR A 17 11.52 8.29 9.74
C THR A 17 10.54 9.05 8.84
N ASP A 18 10.87 9.18 7.56
CA ASP A 18 10.10 9.94 6.57
C ASP A 18 8.95 9.12 5.94
N ARG A 19 9.00 7.80 6.06
CA ARG A 19 7.95 6.88 5.62
C ARG A 19 7.72 5.77 6.64
N ARG A 20 6.52 5.23 6.63
CA ARG A 20 6.15 4.13 7.53
C ARG A 20 6.80 2.83 7.05
N GLU A 21 7.67 2.25 7.88
CA GLU A 21 8.32 0.96 7.65
C GLU A 21 7.96 -0.03 8.76
N LEU A 22 7.82 -1.30 8.39
CA LEU A 22 7.52 -2.40 9.30
C LEU A 22 8.76 -3.29 9.43
N LEU A 23 9.23 -3.50 10.66
CA LEU A 23 10.28 -4.47 10.95
C LEU A 23 9.67 -5.87 11.06
N ILE A 24 10.13 -6.79 10.22
CA ILE A 24 9.74 -8.20 10.26
C ILE A 24 10.85 -8.96 10.98
N SER A 25 10.48 -9.69 12.03
CA SER A 25 11.39 -10.51 12.82
C SER A 25 11.10 -12.00 12.72
N SER A 26 12.10 -12.84 12.98
CA SER A 26 11.94 -14.28 13.11
C SER A 26 10.99 -14.62 14.26
N VAL A 27 10.26 -15.73 14.13
CA VAL A 27 9.19 -16.09 15.07
C VAL A 27 9.72 -16.51 16.44
N VAL A 28 10.86 -17.20 16.47
CA VAL A 28 11.40 -17.83 17.70
C VAL A 28 12.37 -16.91 18.42
N GLU A 29 13.28 -16.29 17.67
CA GLU A 29 14.40 -15.53 18.23
C GLU A 29 14.21 -14.02 18.11
N ALA A 30 13.13 -13.56 17.46
CA ALA A 30 12.86 -12.15 17.17
C ALA A 30 14.00 -11.44 16.44
N LEU A 31 14.78 -12.19 15.64
CA LEU A 31 15.86 -11.63 14.85
C LEU A 31 15.30 -10.85 13.66
N PRO A 32 15.76 -9.63 13.38
CA PRO A 32 15.26 -8.84 12.25
C PRO A 32 15.65 -9.50 10.92
N GLU A 33 14.66 -9.82 10.08
CA GLU A 33 14.87 -10.46 8.76
C GLU A 33 14.67 -9.49 7.61
N ALA A 34 13.67 -8.61 7.70
CA ALA A 34 13.34 -7.69 6.62
C ALA A 34 12.71 -6.38 7.12
N ARG A 35 12.86 -5.32 6.31
CA ARG A 35 12.10 -4.08 6.43
C ARG A 35 11.10 -4.02 5.28
N GLU A 36 9.81 -3.92 5.59
CA GLU A 36 8.76 -3.78 4.57
C GLU A 36 8.24 -2.34 4.55
N SER A 37 8.13 -1.76 3.36
CA SER A 37 7.59 -0.40 3.22
C SER A 37 6.07 -0.44 3.25
N SER A 38 5.45 0.39 4.07
CA SER A 38 3.98 0.47 4.06
C SER A 38 3.50 1.12 2.75
N PRO A 39 2.44 0.59 2.12
CA PRO A 39 1.83 1.25 0.98
C PRO A 39 1.43 2.68 1.33
N ARG A 40 1.74 3.63 0.44
CA ARG A 40 1.34 5.03 0.62
C ARG A 40 -0.16 5.19 0.45
N ASP A 41 -0.74 6.10 1.22
CA ASP A 41 -2.15 6.46 1.09
C ASP A 41 -2.48 6.88 -0.35
N SER A 42 -3.56 6.33 -0.89
CA SER A 42 -4.02 6.60 -2.25
C SER A 42 -5.53 6.84 -2.25
N VAL A 43 -5.96 7.98 -2.81
CA VAL A 43 -7.38 8.31 -2.96
C VAL A 43 -8.00 7.63 -4.20
N TRP A 44 -7.18 7.08 -5.10
CA TRP A 44 -7.65 6.52 -6.36
C TRP A 44 -8.61 5.32 -6.23
N PRO A 45 -8.40 4.36 -5.31
CA PRO A 45 -9.33 3.24 -5.11
C PRO A 45 -10.74 3.69 -4.76
N PHE A 46 -10.87 4.80 -4.01
CA PHE A 46 -12.16 5.36 -3.65
C PHE A 46 -12.92 5.87 -4.87
N TRP A 47 -12.24 6.63 -5.74
CA TRP A 47 -12.84 7.11 -6.99
C TRP A 47 -13.15 5.96 -7.96
N ALA A 48 -12.29 4.95 -8.03
CA ALA A 48 -12.54 3.75 -8.84
C ALA A 48 -13.79 3.01 -8.37
N ALA A 49 -14.00 2.88 -7.06
CA ALA A 49 -15.19 2.29 -6.48
C ALA A 49 -16.45 3.08 -6.85
N ILE A 50 -16.45 4.40 -6.68
CA ILE A 50 -17.58 5.27 -7.06
C ILE A 50 -17.91 5.15 -8.55
N ALA A 51 -16.90 5.25 -9.42
CA ALA A 51 -17.11 5.16 -10.87
C ALA A 51 -17.71 3.79 -11.26
N THR A 52 -17.20 2.72 -10.64
CA THR A 52 -17.72 1.36 -10.85
C THR A 52 -19.16 1.22 -10.36
N SER A 53 -19.48 1.73 -9.17
CA SER A 53 -20.84 1.70 -8.62
C SER A 53 -21.83 2.44 -9.53
N ILE A 54 -21.48 3.64 -10.00
CA ILE A 54 -22.32 4.42 -10.91
C ILE A 54 -22.54 3.66 -12.23
N MET A 55 -21.47 3.09 -12.81
CA MET A 55 -21.58 2.30 -14.05
C MET A 55 -22.53 1.12 -13.87
N LEU A 56 -22.36 0.35 -12.79
CA LEU A 56 -23.19 -0.84 -12.54
C LEU A 56 -24.66 -0.45 -12.35
N ILE A 57 -24.96 0.56 -11.53
CA ILE A 57 -26.33 1.04 -11.33
C ILE A 57 -26.95 1.52 -12.64
N TRP A 58 -26.20 2.31 -13.42
CA TRP A 58 -26.71 2.85 -14.68
C TRP A 58 -26.90 1.76 -15.74
N SER A 59 -26.07 0.71 -15.74
CA SER A 59 -26.16 -0.41 -16.69
C SER A 59 -27.47 -1.20 -16.61
N ILE A 60 -28.16 -1.15 -15.47
CA ILE A 60 -29.49 -1.74 -15.29
C ILE A 60 -30.52 -1.07 -16.21
N PHE A 61 -30.37 0.25 -16.42
CA PHE A 61 -31.31 1.05 -17.20
C PHE A 61 -30.87 1.26 -18.64
N SER A 62 -29.56 1.20 -18.93
CA SER A 62 -29.03 1.45 -20.26
C SER A 62 -27.74 0.68 -20.56
N PRO A 63 -27.67 -0.07 -21.67
CA PRO A 63 -26.43 -0.71 -22.12
C PRO A 63 -25.29 0.29 -22.37
N TRP A 64 -25.61 1.54 -22.74
CA TRP A 64 -24.61 2.60 -22.99
C TRP A 64 -23.84 3.01 -21.73
N ALA A 65 -24.32 2.66 -20.54
CA ALA A 65 -23.64 2.92 -19.28
C ALA A 65 -22.26 2.26 -19.22
N ILE A 66 -22.06 1.10 -19.87
CA ILE A 66 -20.77 0.42 -19.89
C ILE A 66 -19.75 1.25 -20.66
N VAL A 67 -20.15 1.77 -21.83
CA VAL A 67 -19.26 2.59 -22.67
C VAL A 67 -18.86 3.85 -21.91
N TRP A 68 -19.83 4.59 -21.40
CA TRP A 68 -19.57 5.85 -20.69
C TRP A 68 -18.93 5.65 -19.32
N GLY A 69 -19.26 4.58 -18.60
CA GLY A 69 -18.69 4.25 -17.30
C GLY A 69 -17.28 3.66 -17.38
N SER A 70 -16.91 3.02 -18.50
CA SER A 70 -15.55 2.52 -18.70
C SER A 70 -14.50 3.64 -18.74
N ILE A 71 -14.88 4.82 -19.24
CA ILE A 71 -14.00 5.99 -19.37
C ILE A 71 -13.51 6.50 -17.99
N PRO A 72 -14.38 6.87 -17.04
CA PRO A 72 -13.94 7.31 -15.72
C PRO A 72 -13.25 6.20 -14.93
N ILE A 73 -13.69 4.93 -15.05
CA ILE A 73 -13.01 3.80 -14.43
C ILE A 73 -11.56 3.71 -14.95
N ALA A 74 -11.37 3.75 -16.27
CA ALA A 74 -10.04 3.74 -16.88
C ALA A 74 -9.18 4.89 -16.36
N ILE A 75 -9.71 6.12 -16.29
CA ILE A 75 -8.99 7.28 -15.74
C ILE A 75 -8.54 7.01 -14.30
N THR A 76 -9.43 6.52 -13.44
CA THR A 76 -9.10 6.25 -12.03
C THR A 76 -8.06 5.14 -11.87
N LEU A 77 -8.14 4.07 -12.67
CA LEU A 77 -7.18 2.97 -12.64
C LEU A 77 -5.82 3.40 -13.21
N ILE A 78 -5.80 4.16 -14.31
CA ILE A 78 -4.59 4.74 -14.87
C ILE A 78 -3.91 5.64 -13.85
N GLY A 79 -4.65 6.53 -13.17
CA GLY A 79 -4.10 7.38 -12.11
C GLY A 79 -3.59 6.58 -10.91
N TRP A 80 -4.29 5.51 -10.53
CA TRP A 80 -3.87 4.64 -9.43
C TRP A 80 -2.57 3.92 -9.74
N PHE A 81 -2.53 3.22 -10.88
CA PHE A 81 -1.41 2.41 -11.32
C PHE A 81 -0.34 3.20 -12.07
N TRP A 82 -0.50 4.52 -12.20
CA TRP A 82 0.52 5.36 -12.82
C TRP A 82 1.85 5.15 -12.09
N PRO A 83 2.93 4.86 -12.84
CA PRO A 83 4.23 4.57 -12.24
C PRO A 83 4.66 5.78 -11.42
N LYS A 84 4.70 5.58 -10.11
CA LYS A 84 5.32 6.50 -9.16
C LYS A 84 6.73 5.98 -9.06
N GLY A 85 7.71 6.78 -9.48
CA GLY A 85 9.11 6.37 -9.56
C GLY A 85 9.49 5.54 -8.33
N ILE A 86 9.99 4.34 -8.58
CA ILE A 86 10.56 3.48 -7.54
C ILE A 86 11.72 4.27 -6.97
N ALA A 87 11.61 4.71 -5.71
CA ALA A 87 12.78 5.11 -4.94
C ALA A 87 13.52 3.83 -4.54
N GLU A 88 14.04 3.12 -5.54
CA GLU A 88 15.07 2.08 -5.39
C GLU A 88 16.44 2.74 -5.58
N ASP A 89 16.75 3.87 -4.94
CA ASP A 89 18.14 4.37 -4.90
C ASP A 89 18.40 5.48 -3.88
N GLU A 90 18.12 5.26 -2.60
CA GLU A 90 18.77 6.04 -1.54
C GLU A 90 19.24 5.09 -0.44
N SER A 91 20.38 4.46 -0.72
CA SER A 91 21.44 3.91 0.17
C SER A 91 21.01 3.09 1.40
#